data_AF-A0A2E6DQM8-F1
#
_entry.id   AF-A0A2E6DQM8-F1
#
_cell.length_a   1.000
_cell.length_b   1.000
_cell.length_c   1.000
_cell.angle_alpha   90.00
_cell.angle_beta   90.00
_cell.angle_gamma   90.00
#
_symmetry.space_group_name_H-M   'P 1'
#
loop_
_entity.id
_entity.type
_entity.pdbx_description
1 polymer ?
#
loop_
_entity_poly.entity_id
_entity_poly.type
_entity_poly.pdbx_seq_one_letter_code
_entity_poly.pdbx_strand_id
1 'polypeptide(L)'
;MPGNLAPLYTEAQAVVEQSPASACAILRILIQAVIRDRGLRGRHIVRDVGTLVEQGAPVGLLRALDVVAMSDEAAKTPAELRLADGHTDAQNLIMFLHLLANQTA
;
A
#
# COMPACT_ATOMS: atom_id res chain seq x y z
N MET A 1 -4.36 -12.47 -1.47
CA MET A 1 -3.40 -11.97 -0.46
C MET A 1 -2.91 -13.15 0.38
N PRO A 2 -1.61 -13.23 0.73
CA PRO A 2 -1.07 -14.28 1.59
C PRO A 2 -1.83 -14.38 2.92
N GLY A 3 -2.09 -15.61 3.39
CA GLY A 3 -2.93 -15.86 4.58
C GLY A 3 -2.36 -15.26 5.88
N ASN A 4 -1.03 -15.12 5.97
CA ASN A 4 -0.35 -14.48 7.10
C ASN A 4 -0.59 -12.97 7.22
N LEU A 5 -1.16 -12.33 6.18
CA LEU A 5 -1.42 -10.90 6.17
C LEU A 5 -2.89 -10.55 6.43
N ALA A 6 -3.79 -11.54 6.41
CA ALA A 6 -5.21 -11.34 6.72
C ALA A 6 -5.47 -10.74 8.12
N PRO A 7 -4.75 -11.12 9.20
CA PRO A 7 -4.96 -10.52 10.52
C PRO A 7 -4.70 -9.01 10.55
N LEU A 8 -3.61 -8.56 9.91
CA LEU A 8 -3.26 -7.15 9.82
C LEU A 8 -4.29 -6.36 9.00
N TYR A 9 -4.85 -6.96 7.96
CA TYR A 9 -5.92 -6.32 7.19
C TYR A 9 -7.18 -6.15 8.04
N THR A 10 -7.59 -7.17 8.78
CA THR A 10 -8.70 -7.10 9.73
C THR A 10 -8.47 -6.05 10.80
N GLU A 11 -7.26 -5.93 11.33
CA GLU A 11 -6.89 -4.91 12.31
C GLU A 11 -7.02 -3.49 11.73
N ALA A 12 -6.52 -3.27 10.51
CA ALA A 12 -6.69 -2.00 9.82
C ALA A 12 -8.17 -1.62 9.63
N GLN A 13 -9.01 -2.58 9.25
CA GLN A 13 -10.46 -2.37 9.13
C GLN A 13 -11.12 -2.04 10.47
N ALA A 14 -10.71 -2.72 11.55
CA ALA A 14 -11.30 -2.52 12.88
C ALA A 14 -11.01 -1.13 13.47
N VAL A 15 -9.87 -0.53 13.11
CA VAL A 15 -9.44 0.75 13.68
C VAL A 15 -9.69 1.95 12.76
N VAL A 16 -10.08 1.76 11.50
CA VAL A 16 -10.16 2.86 10.51
C VAL A 16 -11.07 4.01 10.93
N GLU A 17 -12.22 3.71 11.53
CA GLU A 17 -13.17 4.72 12.01
C GLU A 17 -12.69 5.46 13.27
N GLN A 18 -11.91 4.78 14.11
CA GLN A 18 -11.44 5.34 15.39
C GLN A 18 -10.10 6.07 15.24
N SER A 19 -9.22 5.53 14.41
CA SER A 19 -7.87 6.00 14.14
C SER A 19 -7.51 5.68 12.69
N PRO A 20 -7.96 6.51 11.73
CA PRO A 20 -7.62 6.33 10.33
C PRO A 20 -6.10 6.40 10.08
N ALA A 21 -5.36 7.15 10.91
CA ALA A 21 -3.90 7.20 10.84
C ALA A 21 -3.25 5.86 11.21
N SER A 22 -3.73 5.20 12.26
CA SER A 22 -3.28 3.84 12.61
C SER A 22 -3.59 2.86 11.51
N ALA A 23 -4.81 2.91 10.95
CA ALA A 23 -5.19 2.08 9.81
C ALA A 23 -4.25 2.31 8.61
N CYS A 24 -3.95 3.56 8.25
CA CYS A 24 -3.01 3.90 7.18
C CYS A 24 -1.61 3.31 7.42
N ALA A 25 -1.09 3.38 8.65
CA ALA A 25 0.19 2.79 8.99
C ALA A 25 0.21 1.27 8.79
N ILE A 26 -0.83 0.58 9.25
CA ILE A 26 -0.98 -0.88 9.07
C ILE A 26 -1.10 -1.23 7.59
N LEU A 27 -1.91 -0.51 6.82
CA LEU A 27 -2.09 -0.73 5.39
C LEU A 27 -0.79 -0.53 4.60
N ARG A 28 0.05 0.45 4.98
CA ARG A 28 1.38 0.63 4.39
C ARG A 28 2.28 -0.59 4.65
N ILE A 29 2.26 -1.14 5.87
CA ILE A 29 3.02 -2.37 6.20
C ILE A 29 2.53 -3.55 5.36
N LEU A 30 1.21 -3.68 5.17
CA LEU A 30 0.61 -4.71 4.34
C LEU A 30 1.05 -4.61 2.89
N ILE A 31 1.02 -3.41 2.31
CA ILE A 31 1.48 -3.17 0.94
C ILE A 31 2.95 -3.58 0.80
N GLN A 32 3.82 -3.18 1.73
CA GLN A 32 5.24 -3.57 1.72
C GLN A 32 5.41 -5.10 1.83
N ALA A 33 4.58 -5.77 2.62
CA ALA A 33 4.61 -7.22 2.74
C ALA A 33 4.19 -7.92 1.43
N VAL A 34 3.13 -7.43 0.76
CA VAL A 34 2.70 -7.96 -0.54
C VAL A 34 3.77 -7.74 -1.62
N ILE A 35 4.44 -6.58 -1.63
CA ILE A 35 5.55 -6.31 -2.54
C ILE A 35 6.72 -7.29 -2.30
N ARG A 36 7.04 -7.60 -1.04
CA ARG A 36 8.09 -8.57 -0.69
C ARG A 36 7.75 -9.99 -1.12
N ASP A 37 6.48 -10.38 -0.97
CA ASP A 37 5.98 -11.68 -1.42
C ASP A 37 6.13 -11.86 -2.95
N ARG A 38 6.06 -10.75 -3.71
CA ARG A 38 6.33 -10.71 -5.15
C ARG A 38 7.83 -10.68 -5.52
N GLY A 39 8.72 -10.90 -4.56
CA GLY A 39 10.17 -10.97 -4.79
C GLY A 39 10.91 -9.63 -4.85
N LEU A 40 10.24 -8.53 -4.53
CA LEU A 40 10.86 -7.19 -4.46
C LEU A 40 11.23 -6.82 -3.02
N ARG A 41 11.86 -5.67 -2.82
CA ARG A 41 12.40 -5.28 -1.49
C ARG A 41 11.33 -4.76 -0.53
N GLY A 42 10.28 -4.11 -1.04
CA GLY A 42 9.22 -3.49 -0.22
C GLY A 42 9.71 -2.28 0.57
N ARG A 43 10.87 -1.69 0.22
CA ARG A 43 11.43 -0.52 0.91
C ARG A 43 10.97 0.79 0.29
N HIS A 44 10.76 0.78 -1.03
CA HIS A 44 10.45 1.98 -1.81
C HIS A 44 9.25 1.66 -2.69
N ILE A 45 8.04 1.79 -2.13
CA ILE A 45 6.79 1.35 -2.79
C ILE A 45 6.69 1.90 -4.22
N VAL A 46 7.03 3.17 -4.46
CA VAL A 46 7.01 3.76 -5.81
C VAL A 46 7.92 3.02 -6.79
N ARG A 47 9.18 2.83 -6.41
CA ARG A 47 10.17 2.11 -7.22
C ARG A 47 9.78 0.64 -7.41
N ASP A 48 9.33 -0.01 -6.34
CA ASP A 48 8.95 -1.40 -6.36
C ASP A 48 7.72 -1.61 -7.29
N VAL A 49 6.73 -0.71 -7.23
CA VAL A 49 5.56 -0.75 -8.14
C VAL A 49 5.96 -0.48 -9.59
N GLY A 50 6.87 0.46 -9.85
CA GLY A 50 7.44 0.66 -11.18
C GLY A 50 8.09 -0.61 -11.73
N THR A 51 8.86 -1.30 -10.88
CA THR A 51 9.47 -2.59 -11.22
C THR A 51 8.43 -3.67 -11.50
N LEU A 52 7.33 -3.74 -10.73
CA LEU A 52 6.23 -4.68 -10.99
C LEU A 52 5.60 -4.43 -12.36
N VAL A 53 5.41 -3.18 -12.76
CA VAL A 53 4.85 -2.84 -14.09
C VAL A 53 5.83 -3.19 -15.21
N GLU A 54 7.12 -2.91 -15.03
CA GLU A 54 8.17 -3.35 -15.97
C GLU A 54 8.19 -4.89 -16.13
N GLN A 55 7.83 -5.62 -15.07
CA GLN A 55 7.71 -7.08 -15.05
C GLN A 55 6.34 -7.60 -15.57
N GLY A 56 5.46 -6.73 -16.06
CA GLY A 56 4.20 -7.12 -16.70
C GLY A 56 2.94 -6.88 -15.86
N ALA A 57 3.04 -6.25 -14.68
CA ALA A 57 1.85 -5.81 -13.96
C ALA A 57 1.11 -4.69 -14.73
N PRO A 58 -0.23 -4.67 -14.77
CA PRO A 58 -1.01 -3.59 -15.38
C PRO A 58 -0.56 -2.17 -14.98
N VAL A 59 -0.43 -1.29 -15.97
CA VAL A 59 -0.11 0.15 -15.79
C VAL A 59 -1.11 0.88 -14.89
N GLY A 60 -2.33 0.33 -14.73
CA GLY A 60 -3.31 0.83 -13.77
C GLY A 60 -2.81 0.82 -12.32
N LEU A 61 -1.84 -0.04 -11.98
CA LEU A 61 -1.23 -0.08 -10.65
C LEU A 61 -0.40 1.20 -10.37
N LEU A 62 0.31 1.72 -11.37
CA LEU A 62 1.02 3.00 -11.25
C LEU A 62 0.04 4.17 -11.07
N ARG A 63 -1.04 4.20 -11.86
CA ARG A 63 -2.08 5.24 -11.72
C ARG A 63 -2.76 5.22 -10.36
N ALA A 64 -3.01 4.02 -9.83
CA ALA A 64 -3.57 3.86 -8.50
C ALA A 64 -2.59 4.37 -7.43
N LEU A 65 -1.29 4.08 -7.57
CA LEU A 65 -0.26 4.59 -6.66
C LEU A 65 -0.21 6.12 -6.62
N ASP A 66 -0.33 6.79 -7.77
CA ASP A 66 -0.35 8.26 -7.86
C ASP A 66 -1.49 8.87 -7.02
N VAL A 67 -2.64 8.19 -6.94
CA VAL A 67 -3.81 8.63 -6.14
C VAL A 67 -3.58 8.51 -4.64
N VAL A 68 -2.79 7.52 -4.19
CA VAL A 68 -2.54 7.28 -2.77
C VAL A 68 -1.50 8.25 -2.19
N ALA A 69 -0.98 9.18 -3.00
CA ALA A 69 -0.01 10.21 -2.60
C ALA A 69 1.19 9.65 -1.80
N MET A 70 1.59 8.40 -2.07
CA MET A 70 2.86 7.86 -1.58
C MET A 70 3.99 8.47 -2.43
N SER A 71 4.20 9.78 -2.33
CA SER A 71 5.19 10.49 -3.14
C SER A 71 6.62 10.15 -2.72
N ASP A 72 7.56 10.31 -3.64
CA ASP A 72 9.00 10.10 -3.41
C ASP A 72 9.57 10.96 -2.27
N GLU A 73 8.91 12.04 -1.85
CA GLU A 73 9.25 12.77 -0.62
C GLU A 73 9.15 11.86 0.62
N ALA A 74 8.16 10.98 0.69
CA ALA A 74 8.01 10.00 1.78
C ALA A 74 9.09 8.91 1.73
N ALA A 75 9.79 8.71 0.61
CA ALA A 75 10.93 7.80 0.51
C ALA A 75 12.21 8.39 1.13
N LYS A 76 12.32 9.72 1.22
CA LYS A 76 13.43 10.43 1.92
C LYS A 76 13.31 10.31 3.45
N THR A 77 12.08 10.29 3.97
CA THR A 77 11.79 10.07 5.40
C THR A 77 10.71 8.98 5.56
N PRO A 78 11.09 7.68 5.52
CA PRO A 78 10.13 6.56 5.52
C PRO A 78 9.17 6.53 6.72
N ALA A 79 9.56 7.16 7.82
CA ALA A 79 8.82 7.19 9.09
C ALA A 79 7.71 8.24 9.15
N GLU A 80 7.61 9.16 8.19
CA GLU A 80 6.57 10.19 8.21
C GLU A 80 5.30 9.71 7.48
N LEU A 81 4.20 9.70 8.23
CA LEU A 81 2.86 9.49 7.72
C LEU A 81 2.22 10.86 7.52
N ARG A 82 2.29 11.38 6.29
CA ARG A 82 1.64 12.63 5.91
C ARG A 82 0.26 12.29 5.35
N LEU A 83 -0.77 12.55 6.13
CA LEU A 83 -2.17 12.33 5.75
C LEU A 83 -2.80 13.69 5.46
N ALA A 84 -3.59 13.77 4.39
CA ALA A 84 -4.39 14.95 4.09
C ALA A 84 -5.78 14.82 4.72
N ASP A 85 -6.39 13.64 4.55
CA ASP A 85 -7.67 13.25 5.13
C ASP A 85 -7.58 11.76 5.47
N GLY A 86 -7.41 11.43 6.74
CA GLY A 86 -7.05 10.07 7.15
C GLY A 86 -8.02 8.99 6.66
N HIS A 87 -9.33 9.26 6.60
CA HIS A 87 -10.32 8.28 6.16
C HIS A 87 -10.23 8.05 4.65
N THR A 88 -10.16 9.13 3.88
CA THR A 88 -9.97 9.07 2.42
C THR A 88 -8.65 8.40 2.08
N ASP A 89 -7.58 8.74 2.80
CA ASP A 89 -6.24 8.14 2.63
C ASP A 89 -6.28 6.62 2.93
N ALA A 90 -6.95 6.20 4.00
CA ALA A 90 -7.13 4.79 4.33
C ALA A 90 -7.92 4.05 3.24
N GLN A 91 -9.01 4.63 2.73
CA GLN A 91 -9.81 4.06 1.64
C GLN A 91 -8.98 3.90 0.36
N ASN A 92 -8.18 4.91 0.01
CA ASN A 92 -7.27 4.87 -1.14
C ASN A 92 -6.21 3.76 -0.97
N LEU A 93 -5.63 3.61 0.22
CA LEU A 93 -4.68 2.54 0.54
C LEU A 93 -5.34 1.14 0.46
N ILE A 94 -6.57 0.98 0.93
CA ILE A 94 -7.33 -0.28 0.84
C ILE A 94 -7.56 -0.65 -0.64
N MET A 95 -8.03 0.31 -1.44
CA MET A 95 -8.23 0.11 -2.88
C MET A 95 -6.93 -0.32 -3.57
N PHE A 96 -5.84 0.39 -3.29
CA PHE A 96 -4.53 0.06 -3.85
C PHE A 96 -4.04 -1.33 -3.42
N LEU A 97 -4.19 -1.69 -2.14
CA LEU A 97 -3.85 -3.01 -1.64
C LEU A 97 -4.65 -4.11 -2.36
N HIS A 98 -5.94 -3.91 -2.59
CA HIS A 98 -6.76 -4.87 -3.35
C HIS A 98 -6.27 -5.02 -4.78
N LEU A 99 -5.97 -3.90 -5.47
CA LEU A 99 -5.40 -3.96 -6.82
C LEU A 99 -4.10 -4.74 -6.81
N LEU A 100 -3.16 -4.39 -5.92
CA LEU A 100 -1.87 -5.05 -5.77
C LEU A 100 -2.02 -6.54 -5.41
N ALA A 101 -3.01 -6.93 -4.61
CA ALA A 101 -3.21 -8.33 -4.21
C ALA A 101 -3.93 -9.18 -5.27
N ASN A 102 -4.82 -8.57 -6.06
CA ASN A 102 -5.67 -9.27 -7.04
C ASN A 102 -5.07 -9.32 -8.45
N GLN A 103 -3.90 -8.72 -8.68
CA GLN A 103 -3.15 -8.95 -9.92
C GLN A 103 -2.52 -10.34 -9.86
N THR A 104 -3.34 -11.38 -10.06
CA THR A 104 -2.88 -12.73 -10.38
C THR A 104 -2.58 -12.77 -11.88
N ALA A 105 -1.35 -13.12 -12.24
CA ALA A 105 -1.03 -13.63 -13.57
C ALA A 105 -1.68 -15.00 -13.78
#